data_AF-A0A914FE72-F1
#
_entry.id   AF-A0A914FE72-F1
#
_cell.length_a   1.000
_cell.length_b   1.000
_cell.length_c   1.000
_cell.angle_alpha   90.00
_cell.angle_beta   90.00
_cell.angle_gamma   90.00
#
_symmetry.space_group_name_H-M   'P 1'
#
loop_
_entity.id
_entity.type
_entity.pdbx_description
1 polymer ?
#
loop_
_entity_poly.entity_id
_entity_poly.type
_entity_poly.pdbx_seq_one_letter_code
_entity_poly.pdbx_strand_id
1 'polypeptide(L)'
;MFKFIFLTLITIVLTSEHSPVSSCFAKVRTLAILDSEFRQHLDHAAKVSRLDSLIQTLISKVDKLCTQEEKDYVIDYLDKHQRAILITENVVKNLTNQEKDHLNVWNNLNDTVSQQQMFLHKFHALPRQDQIILRDAYNKILNTFAASSLDPDLSSALSLLNTMDQKQIQLYAREGQYQDIQHLIHQKLEKSELHDKQKSKAFDFLSKLYSRHNS
;
A
#
# COMPACT_ATOMS: atom_id res chain seq x y z
N MET A 1 17.62 -8.85 -14.15
CA MET A 1 16.72 -9.87 -13.59
C MET A 1 16.09 -9.28 -12.32
N PHE A 2 14.88 -8.71 -12.43
CA PHE A 2 14.17 -8.11 -11.30
C PHE A 2 13.54 -9.23 -10.46
N LYS A 3 14.24 -9.68 -9.41
CA LYS A 3 13.66 -10.58 -8.40
C LYS A 3 12.76 -9.75 -7.49
N PHE A 4 11.47 -9.71 -7.82
CA PHE A 4 10.43 -9.20 -6.93
C PHE A 4 10.19 -10.21 -5.81
N ILE A 5 10.80 -9.94 -4.66
CA ILE A 5 10.56 -10.69 -3.42
C ILE A 5 9.34 -10.07 -2.75
N PHE A 6 8.15 -10.56 -3.08
CA PHE A 6 6.94 -10.29 -2.29
C PHE A 6 6.53 -11.47 -1.39
N LEU A 7 7.38 -12.50 -1.34
CA LEU A 7 7.21 -13.64 -0.45
C LEU A 7 8.48 -13.75 0.39
N THR A 8 8.26 -13.81 1.70
CA THR A 8 9.26 -13.84 2.79
C THR A 8 9.86 -12.48 3.15
N LEU A 9 9.27 -11.85 4.17
CA LEU A 9 10.00 -11.19 5.26
C LEU A 9 9.03 -10.77 6.38
N ILE A 10 8.66 -11.78 7.17
CA ILE A 10 8.39 -11.59 8.60
C ILE A 10 9.78 -11.44 9.24
N THR A 11 9.96 -10.40 10.06
CA THR A 11 11.15 -10.09 10.89
C THR A 11 12.36 -9.46 10.17
N ILE A 12 12.30 -8.13 9.96
CA ILE A 12 13.49 -7.28 10.15
C ILE A 12 13.05 -6.07 10.97
N VAL A 13 13.49 -6.03 12.23
CA VAL A 13 13.56 -4.82 13.02
C VAL A 13 14.78 -4.06 12.50
N LEU A 14 14.56 -3.15 11.56
CA LEU A 14 15.49 -2.06 11.29
C LEU A 14 14.90 -0.86 12.01
N THR A 15 15.66 -0.30 12.94
CA THR A 15 15.38 0.96 13.62
C THR A 15 15.20 2.05 12.57
N SER A 16 13.97 2.26 12.08
CA SER A 16 13.65 3.38 11.20
C SER A 16 13.42 4.59 12.08
N GLU A 17 14.06 5.72 11.75
CA GLU A 17 13.63 7.01 12.29
C GLU A 17 12.12 7.11 12.06
N HIS A 18 11.37 7.39 13.14
CA HIS A 18 9.93 7.65 13.07
C HIS A 18 9.69 8.94 12.28
N SER A 19 9.72 8.83 10.96
CA SER A 19 9.33 9.89 10.04
C SER A 19 7.81 9.78 9.77
N PRO A 20 7.14 10.91 9.50
CA PRO A 20 5.72 10.90 9.10
C PRO A 20 5.45 10.01 7.87
N VAL A 21 6.40 9.93 6.94
CA VAL A 21 6.35 9.01 5.79
C VAL A 21 6.32 7.55 6.24
N SER A 22 7.24 7.14 7.14
CA SER A 22 7.31 5.77 7.67
C SER A 22 6.03 5.40 8.43
N SER A 23 5.50 6.30 9.26
CA SER A 23 4.25 6.08 10.00
C SER A 23 3.07 5.85 9.04
N CYS A 24 2.92 6.71 8.03
CA CYS A 24 1.83 6.62 7.06
C CYS A 24 1.92 5.36 6.19
N PHE A 25 3.10 5.08 5.62
CA PHE A 25 3.30 3.87 4.82
C PHE A 25 3.10 2.60 5.64
N ALA A 26 3.46 2.60 6.92
CA ALA A 26 3.17 1.48 7.80
C ALA A 26 1.66 1.29 8.02
N LYS A 27 0.88 2.36 8.19
CA LYS A 27 -0.60 2.29 8.26
C LYS A 27 -1.21 1.70 6.99
N VAL A 28 -0.76 2.17 5.82
CA VAL A 28 -1.20 1.65 4.52
C VAL A 28 -0.81 0.18 4.34
N ARG A 29 0.41 -0.20 4.75
CA ARG A 29 0.88 -1.59 4.72
C ARG A 29 0.04 -2.49 5.63
N THR A 30 -0.33 -2.01 6.81
CA THR A 30 -1.20 -2.76 7.72
C THR A 30 -2.62 -2.90 7.16
N LEU A 31 -3.14 -1.89 6.44
CA LEU A 31 -4.38 -2.07 5.68
C LEU A 31 -4.27 -3.23 4.68
N ALA A 32 -3.16 -3.38 3.96
CA ALA A 32 -2.98 -4.51 3.04
C ALA A 32 -2.98 -5.90 3.75
N ILE A 33 -2.76 -5.95 5.06
CA ILE A 33 -2.91 -7.20 5.83
C ILE A 33 -4.40 -7.48 6.11
N LEU A 34 -5.18 -6.43 6.36
CA LEU A 34 -6.57 -6.51 6.81
C LEU A 34 -7.59 -6.46 5.66
N ASP A 35 -7.22 -5.95 4.50
CA ASP A 35 -8.04 -5.81 3.30
C ASP A 35 -7.40 -6.58 2.14
N SER A 36 -7.99 -7.74 1.82
CA SER A 36 -7.47 -8.62 0.77
C SER A 36 -7.63 -8.04 -0.63
N GLU A 37 -8.64 -7.20 -0.87
CA GLU A 37 -8.87 -6.57 -2.17
C GLU A 37 -7.82 -5.48 -2.40
N PHE A 38 -7.61 -4.61 -1.42
CA PHE A 38 -6.54 -3.61 -1.50
C PHE A 38 -5.17 -4.27 -1.66
N ARG A 39 -4.88 -5.35 -0.93
CA ARG A 39 -3.63 -6.11 -1.09
C ARG A 39 -3.44 -6.59 -2.52
N GLN A 40 -4.48 -7.17 -3.13
CA GLN A 40 -4.41 -7.65 -4.50
C GLN A 40 -4.13 -6.51 -5.49
N HIS A 41 -4.77 -5.36 -5.33
CA HIS A 41 -4.51 -4.18 -6.16
C HIS A 41 -3.09 -3.65 -5.99
N LEU A 42 -2.60 -3.55 -4.74
CA LEU A 42 -1.23 -3.11 -4.45
C LEU A 42 -0.19 -4.08 -5.03
N ASP A 43 -0.38 -5.39 -4.83
CA ASP A 43 0.49 -6.44 -5.36
C ASP A 43 0.49 -6.43 -6.89
N HIS A 44 -0.68 -6.24 -7.52
CA HIS A 44 -0.80 -6.14 -8.97
C HIS A 44 -0.03 -4.94 -9.50
N ALA A 45 -0.27 -3.74 -8.95
CA ALA A 45 0.43 -2.51 -9.33
C ALA A 45 1.96 -2.64 -9.18
N ALA A 46 2.41 -3.27 -8.09
CA ALA A 46 3.82 -3.55 -7.85
C ALA A 46 4.40 -4.61 -8.83
N LYS A 47 3.62 -5.61 -9.26
CA LYS A 47 4.12 -6.62 -10.19
C LYS A 47 4.24 -6.08 -11.61
N VAL A 48 3.25 -5.32 -12.08
CA VAL A 48 3.28 -4.76 -13.44
C VAL A 48 4.32 -3.64 -13.62
N SER A 49 5.04 -3.27 -12.54
CA SER A 49 6.12 -2.27 -12.54
C SER A 49 5.65 -0.88 -13.01
N ARG A 50 4.35 -0.58 -12.84
CA ARG A 50 3.73 0.70 -13.17
C ARG A 50 3.80 1.62 -11.96
N LEU A 51 4.86 2.43 -11.90
CA LEU A 51 5.09 3.33 -10.77
C LEU A 51 3.95 4.34 -10.58
N ASP A 52 3.38 4.84 -11.66
CA ASP A 52 2.20 5.71 -11.65
C ASP A 52 0.98 5.04 -11.00
N SER A 53 0.66 3.80 -11.41
CA SER A 53 -0.44 3.02 -10.81
C SER A 53 -0.19 2.69 -9.35
N LEU A 54 1.05 2.32 -8.99
CA LEU A 54 1.46 2.06 -7.62
C LEU A 54 1.25 3.30 -6.74
N ILE A 55 1.68 4.48 -7.22
CA ILE A 55 1.57 5.73 -6.46
C ILE A 55 0.12 6.15 -6.32
N GLN A 56 -0.70 6.06 -7.36
CA GLN A 56 -2.15 6.33 -7.27
C GLN A 56 -2.82 5.41 -6.23
N THR A 57 -2.46 4.13 -6.23
CA THR A 57 -2.96 3.15 -5.27
C THR A 57 -2.57 3.54 -3.83
N LEU A 58 -1.31 3.95 -3.62
CA LEU A 58 -0.84 4.40 -2.30
C LEU A 58 -1.54 5.69 -1.85
N ILE A 59 -1.58 6.73 -2.69
CA ILE A 59 -2.19 8.04 -2.37
C ILE A 59 -3.65 7.87 -1.97
N SER A 60 -4.41 7.03 -2.67
CA SER A 60 -5.83 6.78 -2.36
C SER A 60 -6.08 6.29 -0.93
N LYS A 61 -5.08 5.64 -0.30
CA LYS A 61 -5.15 5.17 1.09
C LYS A 61 -4.46 6.10 2.07
N VAL A 62 -3.40 6.80 1.64
CA VAL A 62 -2.77 7.89 2.41
C VAL A 62 -3.81 8.93 2.81
N ASP A 63 -4.67 9.32 1.86
CA ASP A 63 -5.75 10.30 2.10
C ASP A 63 -6.77 9.85 3.16
N LYS A 64 -6.93 8.54 3.36
CA LYS A 64 -7.90 7.99 4.31
C LYS A 64 -7.30 7.70 5.67
N LEU A 65 -6.11 7.13 5.71
CA LEU A 65 -5.53 6.55 6.92
C LEU A 65 -4.60 7.48 7.67
N CYS A 66 -3.97 8.42 6.97
CA CYS A 66 -2.89 9.22 7.54
C CYS A 66 -3.40 10.56 8.10
N THR A 67 -2.66 11.13 9.05
CA THR A 67 -2.92 12.50 9.53
C THR A 67 -2.56 13.51 8.44
N GLN A 68 -3.03 14.76 8.55
CA GLN A 68 -2.70 15.77 7.53
C GLN A 68 -1.18 15.97 7.40
N GLU A 69 -0.47 16.07 8.52
CA GLU A 69 0.99 16.16 8.54
C GLU A 69 1.62 14.98 7.79
N GLU A 70 1.24 13.74 8.10
CA GLU A 70 1.73 12.54 7.43
C GLU A 70 1.47 12.57 5.92
N LYS A 71 0.30 13.05 5.49
CA LYS A 71 -0.03 13.20 4.06
C LYS A 71 0.89 14.18 3.37
N ASP A 72 1.10 15.35 3.95
CA ASP A 72 1.95 16.40 3.37
C ASP A 72 3.38 15.88 3.16
N TYR A 73 3.94 15.21 4.17
CA TYR A 73 5.27 14.60 4.06
C TYR A 73 5.34 13.45 3.03
N VAL A 74 4.27 12.66 2.88
CA VAL A 74 4.22 11.59 1.88
C VAL A 74 4.12 12.18 0.47
N ILE A 75 3.31 13.22 0.27
CA ILE A 75 3.20 13.92 -1.02
C ILE A 75 4.57 14.51 -1.40
N ASP A 76 5.21 15.25 -0.48
CA ASP A 76 6.56 15.79 -0.68
C ASP A 76 7.60 14.71 -0.97
N TYR A 77 7.48 13.53 -0.34
CA TYR A 77 8.35 12.40 -0.61
C TYR A 77 8.13 11.83 -2.02
N LEU A 78 6.88 11.66 -2.45
CA LEU A 78 6.53 11.12 -3.76
C LEU A 78 6.85 12.10 -4.90
N ASP A 79 6.71 13.40 -4.67
CA ASP A 79 7.04 14.46 -5.64
C ASP A 79 8.52 14.47 -6.03
N LYS A 80 9.42 14.04 -5.14
CA LYS A 80 10.84 13.82 -5.47
C LYS A 80 11.06 12.77 -6.56
N HIS A 81 10.04 11.95 -6.82
CA HIS A 81 10.04 10.91 -7.85
C HIS A 81 9.18 11.28 -9.07
N GLN A 82 8.67 12.52 -9.16
CA GLN A 82 7.76 12.96 -10.22
C GLN A 82 8.28 12.68 -11.63
N ARG A 83 9.60 12.82 -11.87
CA ARG A 83 10.18 12.48 -13.18
C ARG A 83 9.98 11.01 -13.56
N ALA A 84 10.12 10.08 -12.61
CA ALA A 84 9.88 8.65 -12.85
C ALA A 84 8.40 8.38 -13.14
N ILE A 85 7.50 9.07 -12.44
CA ILE A 85 6.05 9.01 -12.68
C ILE A 85 5.73 9.42 -14.12
N LEU A 86 6.22 10.59 -14.53
CA LEU A 86 6.01 11.12 -15.88
C LEU A 86 6.55 10.20 -16.98
N ILE A 87 7.70 9.56 -16.78
CA ILE A 87 8.22 8.56 -17.72
C ILE A 87 7.23 7.40 -17.87
N THR A 88 6.73 6.90 -16.74
CA THR A 88 5.78 5.77 -16.74
C THR A 88 4.47 6.16 -17.42
N GLU A 89 3.91 7.33 -17.12
CA GLU A 89 2.72 7.85 -17.78
C GLU A 89 2.92 8.03 -19.30
N ASN A 90 4.08 8.52 -19.71
CA ASN A 90 4.38 8.72 -21.13
C ASN A 90 4.46 7.38 -21.88
N VAL A 91 5.02 6.33 -21.27
CA VAL A 91 5.00 4.98 -21.85
C VAL A 91 3.57 4.52 -22.12
N VAL A 92 2.65 4.83 -21.20
CA VAL A 92 1.24 4.41 -21.25
C VAL A 92 0.45 5.19 -22.27
N LYS A 93 0.66 6.52 -22.31
CA LYS A 93 0.07 7.41 -23.30
C LYS A 93 0.48 7.01 -24.72
N ASN A 94 1.70 6.52 -24.89
CA ASN A 94 2.28 6.12 -26.18
C ASN A 94 2.10 4.64 -26.52
N LEU A 95 1.22 3.91 -25.82
CA LEU A 95 0.85 2.56 -26.25
C LEU A 95 0.06 2.62 -27.56
N THR A 96 0.36 1.68 -28.46
CA THR A 96 -0.41 1.48 -29.69
C THR A 96 -1.81 0.98 -29.37
N ASN A 97 -2.75 1.09 -30.32
CA ASN A 97 -4.11 0.56 -30.12
C ASN A 97 -4.10 -0.94 -29.85
N GLN A 98 -3.28 -1.70 -30.57
CA GLN A 98 -3.15 -3.15 -30.34
C GLN A 98 -2.64 -3.46 -28.92
N GLU A 99 -1.67 -2.70 -28.41
CA GLU A 99 -1.17 -2.88 -27.05
C GLU A 99 -2.21 -2.51 -26.00
N LYS A 100 -3.03 -1.48 -26.25
CA LYS A 100 -4.17 -1.13 -25.40
C LYS A 100 -5.22 -2.24 -25.39
N ASP A 101 -5.51 -2.83 -26.55
CA ASP A 101 -6.44 -3.97 -26.65
C ASP A 101 -5.92 -5.18 -25.89
N HIS A 102 -4.63 -5.52 -26.03
CA HIS A 102 -3.99 -6.59 -25.26
C HIS A 102 -4.03 -6.30 -23.76
N LEU A 103 -3.73 -5.07 -23.33
CA LEU A 103 -3.85 -4.67 -21.93
C LEU A 103 -5.27 -4.86 -21.39
N ASN A 104 -6.30 -4.48 -22.17
CA ASN A 104 -7.69 -4.66 -21.77
C ASN A 104 -8.02 -6.15 -21.59
N VAL A 105 -7.58 -7.01 -22.51
CA VAL A 105 -7.73 -8.47 -22.40
C VAL A 105 -7.03 -9.00 -21.15
N TRP A 106 -5.76 -8.63 -20.93
CA TRP A 106 -5.00 -9.10 -19.78
C TRP A 106 -5.54 -8.57 -18.45
N ASN A 107 -6.10 -7.37 -18.42
CA ASN A 107 -6.81 -6.85 -17.25
C ASN A 107 -8.04 -7.70 -16.92
N ASN A 108 -8.86 -8.03 -17.93
CA ASN A 108 -10.04 -8.86 -17.75
C ASN A 108 -9.71 -10.29 -17.29
N LEU A 109 -8.54 -10.81 -17.70
CA LEU A 109 -8.06 -12.14 -17.32
C LEU A 109 -7.20 -12.15 -16.05
N ASN A 110 -6.94 -10.99 -15.43
CA ASN A 110 -5.96 -10.82 -14.36
C ASN A 110 -4.54 -11.36 -14.71
N ASP A 111 -4.18 -11.35 -16.00
CA ASP A 111 -2.88 -11.81 -16.49
C ASP A 111 -1.79 -10.78 -16.20
N THR A 112 -1.35 -10.77 -14.95
CA THR A 112 -0.34 -9.84 -14.44
C THR A 112 1.04 -10.11 -15.07
N VAL A 113 1.30 -11.35 -15.52
CA VAL A 113 2.60 -11.74 -16.09
C VAL A 113 2.77 -11.12 -17.46
N SER A 114 1.77 -11.24 -18.34
CA SER A 114 1.84 -10.62 -19.68
C SER A 114 1.89 -9.10 -19.61
N GLN A 115 1.13 -8.48 -18.70
CA GLN A 115 1.21 -7.04 -18.46
C GLN A 115 2.62 -6.61 -18.03
N GLN A 116 3.20 -7.31 -17.05
CA GLN A 116 4.55 -7.04 -16.58
C GLN A 116 5.57 -7.18 -17.72
N GLN A 117 5.50 -8.25 -18.53
CA GLN A 117 6.41 -8.45 -19.65
C GLN A 117 6.31 -7.31 -20.67
N MET A 118 5.10 -6.87 -21.01
CA MET A 118 4.91 -5.75 -21.94
C MET A 118 5.51 -4.45 -21.39
N PHE A 119 5.23 -4.08 -20.14
CA PHE A 119 5.78 -2.86 -19.55
C PHE A 119 7.30 -2.94 -19.38
N LEU A 120 7.85 -4.07 -18.93
CA LEU A 120 9.29 -4.25 -18.87
C LEU A 120 9.95 -4.10 -20.25
N HIS A 121 9.34 -4.66 -21.30
CA HIS A 121 9.83 -4.49 -22.66
C HIS A 121 9.85 -3.00 -23.07
N LYS A 122 8.77 -2.27 -22.78
CA LYS A 122 8.70 -0.81 -23.03
C LYS A 122 9.75 -0.04 -22.24
N PHE A 123 9.97 -0.38 -20.96
CA PHE A 123 10.98 0.28 -20.14
C PHE A 123 12.40 -0.01 -20.62
N HIS A 124 12.67 -1.22 -21.10
CA HIS A 124 13.97 -1.56 -21.69
C HIS A 124 14.30 -0.81 -22.98
N ALA A 125 13.27 -0.35 -23.71
CA ALA A 125 13.43 0.46 -24.91
C ALA A 125 13.67 1.96 -24.63
N LEU A 126 13.55 2.41 -23.36
CA LEU A 126 13.79 3.81 -22.99
C LEU A 126 15.28 4.18 -23.03
N PRO A 127 15.61 5.49 -23.10
CA PRO A 127 16.99 5.94 -22.89
C PRO A 127 17.56 5.43 -21.56
N ARG A 128 18.85 5.10 -21.54
CA ARG A 128 19.53 4.52 -20.35
C ARG A 128 19.33 5.37 -19.09
N GLN A 129 19.32 6.69 -19.21
CA GLN A 129 19.11 7.59 -18.08
C GLN A 129 17.71 7.42 -17.46
N ASP A 130 16.68 7.28 -18.29
CA ASP A 130 15.30 7.11 -17.83
C ASP A 130 15.08 5.73 -17.21
N GLN A 131 15.75 4.68 -17.72
CA GLN A 131 15.77 3.36 -17.10
C GLN A 131 16.34 3.41 -15.67
N ILE A 132 17.43 4.15 -15.47
CA ILE A 132 18.05 4.33 -14.14
C ILE A 132 17.08 5.07 -13.21
N ILE A 133 16.48 6.16 -13.68
CA ILE A 133 15.53 6.97 -12.89
C ILE A 133 14.33 6.13 -12.46
N LEU A 134 13.73 5.36 -13.37
CA LEU A 134 12.62 4.47 -13.06
C LEU A 134 13.02 3.43 -12.01
N ARG A 135 14.11 2.71 -12.25
CA ARG A 135 14.59 1.67 -11.33
C ARG A 135 14.87 2.23 -9.94
N ASP A 136 15.54 3.38 -9.87
CA ASP A 136 15.97 3.96 -8.61
C ASP A 136 14.75 4.50 -7.82
N ALA A 137 13.79 5.14 -8.50
CA ALA A 137 12.54 5.57 -7.88
C ALA A 137 11.72 4.38 -7.37
N TYR A 138 11.59 3.35 -8.20
CA TYR A 138 10.85 2.14 -7.88
C TYR A 138 11.41 1.43 -6.64
N ASN A 139 12.73 1.23 -6.62
CA ASN A 139 13.42 0.63 -5.49
C ASN A 139 13.30 1.50 -4.23
N LYS A 140 13.45 2.82 -4.33
CA LYS A 140 13.34 3.72 -3.17
C LYS A 140 11.95 3.67 -2.56
N ILE A 141 10.91 3.84 -3.37
CA ILE A 141 9.51 3.85 -2.89
C ILE A 141 9.15 2.52 -2.25
N LEU A 142 9.43 1.39 -2.92
CA LEU A 142 9.12 0.09 -2.35
C LEU A 142 9.94 -0.24 -1.10
N ASN A 143 11.24 0.10 -1.08
CA ASN A 143 12.07 -0.15 0.10
C ASN A 143 11.62 0.72 1.28
N THR A 144 11.31 2.00 1.06
CA THR A 144 10.76 2.87 2.10
C THR A 144 9.42 2.32 2.59
N PHE A 145 8.52 1.93 1.68
CA PHE A 145 7.23 1.33 2.05
C PHE A 145 7.37 0.02 2.84
N ALA A 146 8.26 -0.87 2.43
CA ALA A 146 8.49 -2.15 3.09
C ALA A 146 9.19 -2.00 4.45
N ALA A 147 10.13 -1.07 4.57
CA ALA A 147 10.88 -0.79 5.78
C ALA A 147 10.12 0.09 6.79
N SER A 148 8.94 0.59 6.41
CA SER A 148 8.13 1.48 7.25
C SER A 148 7.59 0.78 8.49
N SER A 149 7.66 1.44 9.64
CA SER A 149 7.21 0.91 10.94
C SER A 149 6.06 1.75 11.51
N LEU A 150 5.05 1.05 12.06
CA LEU A 150 3.96 1.71 12.77
C LEU A 150 4.51 2.45 13.98
N ASP A 151 3.87 3.56 14.36
CA ASP A 151 4.18 4.19 15.64
C ASP A 151 3.99 3.19 16.81
N PRO A 152 4.80 3.28 17.89
CA PRO A 152 4.80 2.25 18.92
C PRO A 152 3.44 2.09 19.59
N ASP A 153 2.68 3.18 19.76
CA ASP A 153 1.35 3.15 20.37
C ASP A 153 0.38 2.30 19.52
N LEU A 154 0.35 2.53 18.20
CA LEU A 154 -0.50 1.77 17.29
C LEU A 154 0.00 0.32 17.12
N SER A 155 1.32 0.12 17.06
CA SER A 155 1.93 -1.21 16.98
C SER A 155 1.55 -2.08 18.17
N SER A 156 1.66 -1.55 19.40
CA SER A 156 1.24 -2.24 20.63
C SER A 156 -0.24 -2.59 20.60
N ALA A 157 -1.09 -1.68 20.14
CA ALA A 157 -2.52 -1.95 20.06
C ALA A 157 -2.89 -3.02 19.03
N LEU A 158 -2.28 -2.98 17.84
CA LEU A 158 -2.55 -3.98 16.81
C LEU A 158 -1.97 -5.36 17.15
N SER A 159 -0.95 -5.43 18.01
CA SER A 159 -0.40 -6.70 18.50
C SER A 159 -1.40 -7.51 19.36
N LEU A 160 -2.44 -6.85 19.89
CA LEU A 160 -3.54 -7.52 20.61
C LEU A 160 -4.43 -8.35 19.68
N LEU A 161 -4.44 -8.04 18.39
CA LEU A 161 -5.24 -8.73 17.39
C LEU A 161 -4.49 -9.97 16.89
N ASN A 162 -4.86 -11.13 17.41
CA ASN A 162 -4.25 -12.39 16.98
C ASN A 162 -4.74 -12.79 15.57
N THR A 163 -4.18 -13.87 15.02
CA THR A 163 -4.53 -14.34 13.67
C THR A 163 -6.02 -14.71 13.51
N MET A 164 -6.69 -15.17 14.57
CA MET A 164 -8.13 -15.45 14.54
C MET A 164 -8.93 -14.15 14.46
N ASP A 165 -8.57 -13.16 15.28
CA ASP A 165 -9.21 -11.84 15.28
C ASP A 165 -9.07 -11.18 13.90
N GLN A 166 -7.88 -11.24 13.30
CA GLN A 166 -7.64 -10.70 11.95
C GLN A 166 -8.50 -11.39 10.89
N LYS A 167 -8.65 -12.72 10.95
CA LYS A 167 -9.52 -13.46 10.03
C LYS A 167 -11.00 -13.11 10.22
N GLN A 168 -11.43 -12.92 11.45
CA GLN A 168 -12.79 -12.55 11.78
C GLN A 168 -13.11 -11.12 11.31
N ILE A 169 -12.18 -10.19 11.52
CA ILE A 169 -12.26 -8.83 10.97
C ILE A 169 -12.36 -8.86 9.44
N GLN A 170 -11.54 -9.67 8.76
CA GLN A 170 -11.60 -9.84 7.31
C GLN A 170 -12.95 -10.39 6.84
N LEU A 171 -13.55 -11.33 7.59
CA LEU A 171 -14.87 -11.88 7.29
C LEU A 171 -15.94 -10.80 7.41
N TYR A 172 -15.99 -10.09 8.56
CA TYR A 172 -16.95 -9.01 8.78
C TYR A 172 -16.80 -7.89 7.76
N ALA A 173 -15.58 -7.54 7.35
CA ALA A 173 -15.33 -6.53 6.33
C ALA A 173 -15.93 -6.92 4.98
N ARG A 174 -15.82 -8.19 4.58
CA ARG A 174 -16.43 -8.72 3.35
C ARG A 174 -17.96 -8.73 3.40
N GLU A 175 -18.52 -8.97 4.58
CA GLU A 175 -19.97 -8.98 4.80
C GLU A 175 -20.55 -7.57 5.03
N GLY A 176 -19.71 -6.53 5.07
CA GLY A 176 -20.13 -5.15 5.35
C GLY A 176 -20.58 -4.93 6.80
N GLN A 177 -20.20 -5.83 7.71
CA GLN A 177 -20.54 -5.85 9.13
C GLN A 177 -19.58 -4.96 9.94
N TYR A 178 -19.53 -3.66 9.62
CA TYR A 178 -18.56 -2.74 10.24
C TYR A 178 -18.80 -2.51 11.73
N GLN A 179 -20.05 -2.63 12.19
CA GLN A 179 -20.38 -2.54 13.62
C GLN A 179 -19.79 -3.71 14.41
N ASP A 180 -19.79 -4.92 13.84
CA ASP A 180 -19.20 -6.10 14.47
C ASP A 180 -17.67 -6.01 14.54
N ILE A 181 -17.05 -5.40 13.53
CA ILE A 181 -15.61 -5.06 13.57
C ILE A 181 -15.32 -4.07 14.71
N GLN A 182 -16.08 -2.98 14.80
CA GLN A 182 -15.92 -1.99 15.87
C GLN A 182 -16.12 -2.61 17.25
N HIS A 183 -17.13 -3.47 17.42
CA HIS A 183 -17.41 -4.15 18.67
C HIS A 183 -16.27 -5.09 19.09
N LEU A 184 -15.78 -5.92 18.16
CA LEU A 184 -14.66 -6.82 18.41
C LEU A 184 -13.41 -6.04 18.85
N ILE A 185 -13.09 -4.95 18.15
CA ILE A 185 -11.95 -4.09 18.46
C ILE A 185 -12.12 -3.44 19.84
N HIS A 186 -13.29 -2.87 20.10
CA HIS A 186 -13.58 -2.21 21.38
C HIS A 186 -13.41 -3.19 22.54
N GLN A 187 -13.98 -4.40 22.41
CA GLN A 187 -13.87 -5.45 23.41
C GLN A 187 -12.41 -5.84 23.68
N LYS A 188 -11.57 -5.90 22.64
CA LYS A 188 -10.13 -6.22 22.77
C LYS A 188 -9.35 -5.10 23.42
N LEU A 189 -9.62 -3.85 23.04
CA LEU A 189 -8.96 -2.68 23.61
C LEU A 189 -9.37 -2.49 25.07
N GLU A 190 -10.64 -2.63 25.44
CA GLU A 190 -11.11 -2.48 26.82
C GLU A 190 -10.50 -3.51 27.77
N LYS A 191 -10.37 -4.75 27.33
CA LYS A 191 -9.76 -5.85 28.12
C LYS A 191 -8.24 -5.76 28.22
N SER A 192 -7.61 -4.78 27.57
CA SER A 192 -6.16 -4.61 27.57
C SER A 192 -5.69 -3.59 28.61
N GLU A 193 -4.45 -3.76 29.07
CA GLU A 193 -3.73 -2.83 29.95
C GLU A 193 -3.13 -1.62 29.20
N LEU A 194 -3.55 -1.39 27.95
CA LEU A 194 -3.08 -0.23 27.18
C LEU A 194 -3.54 1.09 27.81
N HIS A 195 -2.75 2.14 27.62
CA HIS A 195 -3.13 3.49 28.01
C HIS A 195 -4.19 4.07 27.05
N ASP A 196 -4.99 5.02 27.53
CA ASP A 196 -6.09 5.64 26.76
C ASP A 196 -5.62 6.22 25.41
N LYS A 197 -4.41 6.79 25.37
CA LYS A 197 -3.79 7.30 24.14
C LYS A 197 -3.61 6.18 23.09
N GLN A 198 -3.16 5.01 23.50
CA GLN A 198 -2.94 3.86 22.60
C GLN A 198 -4.29 3.32 22.11
N LYS A 199 -5.26 3.19 23.03
CA LYS A 199 -6.64 2.77 22.71
C LYS A 199 -7.30 3.72 21.71
N SER A 200 -7.21 5.02 21.96
CA SER A 200 -7.76 6.08 21.09
C SER A 200 -7.14 6.05 19.69
N LYS A 201 -5.80 5.96 19.58
CA LYS A 201 -5.12 5.85 18.28
C LYS A 201 -5.53 4.61 17.49
N ALA A 202 -5.60 3.46 18.16
CA ALA A 202 -6.00 2.21 17.53
C ALA A 202 -7.45 2.25 17.03
N PHE A 203 -8.34 2.80 17.86
CA PHE A 203 -9.74 2.97 17.51
C PHE A 203 -9.90 3.94 16.32
N ASP A 204 -9.19 5.07 16.30
CA ASP A 204 -9.19 6.01 15.17
C ASP A 204 -8.71 5.34 13.87
N PHE A 205 -7.55 4.66 13.92
CA PHE A 205 -7.00 3.96 12.76
C PHE A 205 -7.96 2.90 12.20
N LEU A 206 -8.48 2.03 13.07
CA LEU A 206 -9.36 0.94 12.64
C LEU A 206 -10.74 1.46 12.21
N SER A 207 -11.24 2.52 12.84
CA SER A 207 -12.49 3.17 12.41
C SER A 207 -12.35 3.79 11.02
N LYS A 208 -11.23 4.48 10.73
CA LYS A 208 -10.93 5.00 9.39
C LYS A 208 -10.77 3.90 8.34
N LEU A 209 -10.29 2.73 8.77
CA LEU A 209 -10.11 1.58 7.89
C LEU A 209 -11.46 1.02 7.39
N TYR A 210 -12.48 1.08 8.24
CA TYR A 210 -13.78 0.45 8.03
C TYR A 210 -14.95 1.44 7.90
N SER A 211 -14.70 2.75 7.96
CA SER A 211 -15.70 3.76 7.67
C SER A 211 -16.04 3.72 6.18
N ARG A 212 -17.26 3.27 5.84
CA ARG A 212 -17.84 3.48 4.50
C ARG A 212 -17.81 4.99 4.19
N HIS A 213 -17.27 5.35 3.03
CA HIS A 213 -17.73 6.55 2.37
C HIS A 213 -19.13 6.28 1.82
N ASN A 214 -20.14 6.92 2.41
CA ASN A 214 -21.28 7.38 1.63
C ASN A 214 -20.76 8.51 0.73
N SER A 215 -20.30 8.16 -0.48
CA SER A 215 -20.17 9.06 -1.63
C SER A 215 -19.51 8.31 -2.77
#